data_AF-A0A3M6KAV9-F1
#
_entry.id   AF-A0A3M6KAV9-F1
#
_cell.length_a   1.000
_cell.length_b   1.000
_cell.length_c   1.000
_cell.angle_alpha   90.00
_cell.angle_beta   90.00
_cell.angle_gamma   90.00
#
_symmetry.space_group_name_H-M   'P 1'
#
loop_
_entity.id
_entity.type
_entity.pdbx_description
1 polymer ?
#
loop_
_entity_poly.entity_id
_entity_poly.type
_entity_poly.pdbx_seq_one_letter_code
_entity_poly.pdbx_strand_id
1 'polypeptide(L)'
;MSSTDEISSMFDSESQKLENFLSKISDKMEISEIVETYYQVMNVTSMISMLKQQLDPKTHKNLLTQIDKTEQVILGKFNTDTHPKILENLSNSIQEMTKILQSSPGEKTKEQIENESQMFEELRKKMSTKEFVEQYDKGLA
;
A
#
# COMPACT_ATOMS: atom_id res chain seq x y z
N MET A 1 14.12 14.60 27.26
CA MET A 1 14.03 14.80 25.80
C MET A 1 12.95 15.84 25.56
N SER A 2 13.10 16.75 24.60
CA SER A 2 12.01 17.70 24.29
C SER A 2 10.93 16.97 23.48
N SER A 3 9.69 17.47 23.50
CA SER A 3 8.61 16.87 22.68
C SER A 3 8.96 16.83 21.20
N THR A 4 9.75 17.80 20.73
CA THR A 4 10.23 17.87 19.34
C THR A 4 11.20 16.74 19.02
N ASP A 5 12.08 16.35 19.94
CA ASP A 5 13.03 15.26 19.72
C ASP A 5 12.30 13.90 19.64
N GLU A 6 11.27 13.72 20.46
CA GLU A 6 10.42 12.51 20.46
C GLU A 6 9.63 12.41 19.15
N ILE A 7 9.04 13.51 18.69
CA ILE A 7 8.33 13.59 17.41
C ILE A 7 9.27 13.30 16.23
N SER A 8 10.48 13.87 16.25
CA SER A 8 11.48 13.64 15.20
C SER A 8 11.88 12.17 15.12
N SER A 9 12.14 11.54 16.26
CA SER A 9 12.48 10.12 16.33
C SER A 9 11.34 9.22 15.83
N MET A 10 10.10 9.54 16.22
CA MET A 10 8.92 8.84 15.72
C MET A 10 8.80 8.97 14.20
N PHE A 11 8.93 10.17 13.65
CA PHE A 11 8.87 10.40 12.21
C PHE A 11 9.98 9.66 11.44
N ASP A 12 11.20 9.65 11.96
CA ASP A 12 12.31 8.89 11.37
C ASP A 12 12.00 7.39 11.33
N SER A 13 11.47 6.85 12.43
CA SER A 13 11.13 5.42 12.50
C SER A 13 10.04 5.02 11.49
N GLU A 14 9.01 5.85 11.31
CA GLU A 14 7.92 5.60 10.37
C GLU A 14 8.37 5.81 8.90
N SER A 15 9.27 6.77 8.67
CA SER A 15 9.89 6.99 7.35
C SER A 15 10.76 5.80 6.94
N GLN A 16 11.56 5.26 7.86
CA GLN A 16 12.38 4.07 7.61
C GLN A 16 11.53 2.82 7.36
N LYS A 17 10.43 2.64 8.12
CA LYS A 17 9.47 1.56 7.86
C LYS A 17 8.88 1.68 6.46
N LEU A 18 8.48 2.87 6.04
CA LEU A 18 7.99 3.12 4.68
C LEU A 18 9.02 2.71 3.63
N GLU A 19 10.26 3.18 3.74
CA GLU A 19 11.31 2.80 2.77
C GLU A 19 11.53 1.29 2.72
N ASN A 20 11.49 0.61 3.87
CA ASN A 20 11.59 -0.85 3.93
C ASN A 20 10.44 -1.54 3.20
N PHE A 21 9.19 -1.12 3.40
CA PHE A 21 8.06 -1.63 2.61
C PHE A 21 8.27 -1.37 1.10
N LEU A 22 8.68 -0.15 0.74
CA LEU A 22 8.93 0.22 -0.65
C LEU A 22 10.13 -0.50 -1.29
N SER A 23 10.98 -1.15 -0.50
CA SER A 23 12.10 -1.96 -1.00
C SER A 23 11.71 -3.42 -1.24
N LYS A 24 10.62 -3.89 -0.62
CA LYS A 24 10.14 -5.27 -0.69
C LYS A 24 9.09 -5.51 -1.77
N ILE A 25 8.64 -4.44 -2.43
CA ILE A 25 7.68 -4.51 -3.52
C ILE A 25 8.19 -5.46 -4.59
N SER A 26 7.38 -6.47 -4.90
CA SER A 26 7.61 -7.41 -5.98
C SER A 26 6.30 -7.70 -6.70
N ASP A 27 6.40 -8.32 -7.87
CA ASP A 27 5.25 -8.73 -8.68
C ASP A 27 4.38 -9.80 -8.01
N LYS A 28 4.84 -10.36 -6.88
CA LYS A 28 4.18 -11.44 -6.14
C LYS A 28 3.80 -11.03 -4.71
N MET A 29 3.55 -9.76 -4.47
CA MET A 29 3.12 -9.32 -3.14
C MET A 29 1.82 -10.01 -2.72
N GLU A 30 1.83 -10.51 -1.50
CA GLU A 30 0.64 -11.03 -0.85
C GLU A 30 -0.34 -9.90 -0.53
N ILE A 31 -1.62 -10.24 -0.42
CA ILE A 31 -2.68 -9.26 -0.13
C ILE A 31 -2.38 -8.49 1.16
N SER A 32 -1.87 -9.17 2.19
CA SER A 32 -1.49 -8.54 3.46
C SER A 32 -0.38 -7.51 3.27
N GLU A 33 0.63 -7.79 2.45
CA GLU A 33 1.76 -6.89 2.20
C GLU A 33 1.31 -5.64 1.44
N ILE A 34 0.39 -5.80 0.49
CA ILE A 34 -0.25 -4.67 -0.20
C ILE A 34 -0.95 -3.80 0.84
N VAL A 35 -1.85 -4.37 1.64
CA VAL A 35 -2.64 -3.63 2.62
C VAL A 35 -1.74 -2.89 3.63
N GLU A 36 -0.72 -3.55 4.17
CA GLU A 36 0.24 -2.95 5.09
C GLU A 36 1.01 -1.79 4.46
N THR A 37 1.43 -1.93 3.21
CA THR A 37 2.15 -0.87 2.48
C THR A 37 1.28 0.39 2.36
N TYR A 38 0.00 0.26 1.99
CA TYR A 38 -0.90 1.40 1.87
C TYR A 38 -1.18 2.05 3.22
N TYR A 39 -1.38 1.25 4.28
CA TYR A 39 -1.52 1.80 5.63
C TYR A 39 -0.28 2.59 6.04
N GLN A 40 0.92 2.08 5.76
CA GLN A 40 2.15 2.80 6.08
C GLN A 40 2.25 4.12 5.33
N VAL A 41 1.94 4.12 4.02
CA VAL A 41 1.91 5.35 3.21
C VAL A 41 0.91 6.36 3.78
N MET A 42 -0.31 5.92 4.11
CA MET A 42 -1.34 6.79 4.69
C MET A 42 -0.93 7.35 6.05
N ASN A 43 -0.34 6.53 6.92
CA ASN A 43 0.14 6.94 8.23
C ASN A 43 1.22 8.01 8.11
N VAL A 44 2.25 7.77 7.28
CA VAL A 44 3.34 8.73 7.07
C VAL A 44 2.82 10.02 6.42
N THR A 45 1.94 9.92 5.42
CA THR A 45 1.33 11.10 4.77
C THR A 45 0.53 11.96 5.77
N SER A 46 -0.19 11.31 6.69
CA SER A 46 -0.93 11.99 7.76
C SER A 46 0.02 12.68 8.74
N MET A 47 1.12 12.01 9.12
CA MET A 47 2.17 12.61 9.96
C MET A 47 2.82 13.81 9.29
N ILE A 48 3.20 13.72 8.01
CA ILE A 48 3.75 14.83 7.22
C ILE A 48 2.81 16.03 7.27
N SER A 49 1.53 15.81 6.97
CA SER A 49 0.51 16.87 6.96
C SER A 49 0.38 17.55 8.33
N MET A 50 0.32 16.77 9.41
CA MET A 50 0.23 17.29 10.77
C MET A 50 1.49 18.07 11.17
N LEU A 51 2.68 17.53 10.87
CA LEU A 51 3.95 18.12 11.28
C LEU A 51 4.24 19.42 10.53
N LYS A 52 3.95 19.50 9.24
CA LYS A 52 4.10 20.75 8.47
C LYS A 52 3.25 21.90 9.02
N GLN A 53 2.10 21.60 9.64
CA GLN A 53 1.25 22.63 10.27
C GLN A 53 1.78 23.12 11.63
N GLN A 54 2.49 22.27 12.36
CA GLN A 54 2.93 22.55 13.74
C GLN A 54 4.36 23.06 13.83
N LEU A 55 5.22 22.75 12.85
CA LEU A 55 6.64 23.08 12.90
C LEU A 55 6.93 24.48 12.35
N ASP A 56 7.64 25.28 13.14
CA ASP A 56 8.23 26.54 12.67
C ASP A 56 9.45 26.29 11.75
N PRO A 57 9.44 26.77 10.49
CA PRO A 57 10.56 26.67 9.56
C PRO A 57 11.90 27.23 10.06
N LYS A 58 11.87 28.23 10.95
CA LYS A 58 13.10 28.85 11.48
C LYS A 58 13.77 27.98 12.54
N THR A 59 12.97 27.24 13.29
CA THR A 59 13.41 26.48 14.47
C THR A 59 13.60 24.98 14.16
N HIS A 60 12.85 24.45 13.18
CA HIS A 60 12.77 23.00 12.92
C HIS A 60 13.28 22.58 11.54
N LYS A 61 14.24 23.31 10.99
CA LYS A 61 14.73 23.14 9.61
C LYS A 61 15.13 21.70 9.26
N ASN A 62 15.79 20.98 10.18
CA ASN A 62 16.24 19.61 9.94
C ASN A 62 15.08 18.63 9.76
N LEU A 63 14.11 18.66 10.68
CA LEU A 63 12.92 17.81 10.63
C LEU A 63 12.07 18.12 9.40
N LEU A 64 11.89 19.40 9.05
CA LEU A 64 11.19 19.79 7.82
C LEU A 64 11.90 19.26 6.56
N THR A 65 13.23 19.29 6.54
CA THR A 65 14.00 18.74 5.42
C THR A 65 13.81 17.22 5.30
N GLN A 66 13.73 16.49 6.42
CA GLN A 66 13.43 15.06 6.41
C GLN A 66 12.01 14.80 5.93
N ILE A 67 11.04 15.57 6.44
CA ILE A 67 9.64 15.51 6.01
C ILE A 67 9.52 15.67 4.50
N ASP A 68 10.15 16.70 3.94
CA ASP A 68 10.10 16.96 2.49
C ASP A 68 10.74 15.82 1.69
N LYS A 69 11.85 15.24 2.17
CA LYS A 69 12.45 14.06 1.52
C LYS A 69 11.53 12.85 1.52
N THR A 70 10.92 12.53 2.65
CA THR A 70 9.98 11.41 2.75
C THR A 70 8.75 11.64 1.88
N GLU A 71 8.24 12.87 1.83
CA GLU A 71 7.13 13.24 0.93
C GLU A 71 7.50 13.02 -0.53
N GLN A 72 8.72 13.38 -0.95
CA GLN A 72 9.21 13.11 -2.30
C GLN A 72 9.37 11.62 -2.59
N VAL A 73 9.68 10.78 -1.61
CA VAL A 73 9.66 9.32 -1.78
C VAL A 73 8.25 8.82 -2.05
N ILE A 74 7.24 9.33 -1.34
CA ILE A 74 5.84 8.96 -1.58
C ILE A 74 5.41 9.42 -2.98
N LEU A 75 5.58 10.71 -3.30
CA LEU A 75 5.15 11.27 -4.57
C LEU A 75 5.94 10.71 -5.77
N GLY A 76 7.25 10.56 -5.62
CA GLY A 76 8.17 10.25 -6.71
C GLY A 76 8.49 8.77 -6.89
N LYS A 77 8.21 7.91 -5.89
CA LYS A 77 8.42 6.46 -5.97
C LYS A 77 7.13 5.69 -5.74
N PHE A 78 6.41 5.94 -4.66
CA PHE A 78 5.18 5.18 -4.39
C PHE A 78 4.09 5.48 -5.42
N ASN A 79 3.70 6.74 -5.57
CA ASN A 79 2.58 7.13 -6.44
C ASN A 79 2.85 6.87 -7.93
N THR A 80 4.09 7.08 -8.37
CA THR A 80 4.47 7.01 -9.79
C THR A 80 4.85 5.62 -10.26
N ASP A 81 5.40 4.77 -9.38
CA ASP A 81 5.91 3.45 -9.76
C ASP A 81 5.20 2.32 -9.01
N THR A 82 5.20 2.36 -7.68
CA THR A 82 4.64 1.27 -6.87
C THR A 82 3.13 1.11 -7.06
N HIS A 83 2.38 2.19 -6.91
CA HIS A 83 0.92 2.17 -6.90
C HIS A 83 0.36 1.62 -8.24
N PRO A 84 0.80 2.12 -9.41
CA PRO A 84 0.40 1.56 -10.70
C PRO A 84 0.73 0.07 -10.85
N LYS A 85 1.92 -0.36 -10.43
CA LYS A 85 2.32 -1.78 -10.49
C LYS A 85 1.43 -2.68 -9.63
N ILE A 86 1.07 -2.24 -8.43
CA ILE A 86 0.16 -2.99 -7.55
C ILE A 86 -1.22 -3.13 -8.22
N LEU A 87 -1.75 -2.05 -8.79
CA LEU A 87 -3.03 -2.07 -9.51
C LEU A 87 -3.00 -3.01 -10.72
N GLU A 88 -1.93 -2.97 -11.50
CA GLU A 88 -1.74 -3.85 -12.65
C GLU A 88 -1.69 -5.32 -12.22
N ASN A 89 -0.89 -5.63 -11.20
CA ASN A 89 -0.76 -6.99 -10.69
C ASN A 89 -2.06 -7.55 -10.14
N LEU A 90 -2.84 -6.75 -9.40
CA LEU A 90 -4.17 -7.13 -8.93
C LEU A 90 -5.12 -7.36 -10.11
N SER A 91 -5.14 -6.47 -11.09
CA SER A 91 -5.99 -6.58 -12.27
C SER A 91 -5.69 -7.85 -13.08
N ASN A 92 -4.41 -8.12 -13.34
CA ASN A 92 -3.95 -9.30 -14.07
C ASN A 92 -4.31 -10.58 -13.30
N SER A 93 -4.04 -10.61 -11.99
CA SER A 93 -4.37 -11.77 -11.14
C SER A 93 -5.87 -12.06 -11.08
N ILE A 94 -6.70 -11.01 -10.95
CA ILE A 94 -8.17 -11.14 -10.95
C ILE A 94 -8.65 -11.69 -12.29
N GLN A 95 -8.12 -11.16 -13.40
CA GLN A 95 -8.51 -11.60 -14.74
C GLN A 95 -8.13 -13.06 -14.99
N GLU A 96 -6.92 -13.47 -14.61
CA GLU A 96 -6.44 -14.85 -14.74
C GLU A 96 -7.30 -15.82 -13.93
N MET A 97 -7.52 -15.51 -12.65
CA MET A 97 -8.32 -16.35 -11.75
C MET A 97 -9.79 -16.44 -12.21
N THR A 98 -10.36 -15.34 -12.71
CA THR A 98 -11.71 -15.32 -13.29
C THR A 98 -11.79 -16.24 -14.51
N LYS A 99 -10.80 -16.22 -15.41
CA LYS A 99 -10.75 -17.12 -16.58
C LYS A 99 -10.68 -18.59 -16.15
N ILE A 100 -9.85 -18.91 -15.15
CA ILE A 100 -9.72 -20.29 -14.65
C ILE A 100 -11.07 -20.78 -14.11
N LEU A 101 -11.72 -19.98 -13.26
CA LEU A 101 -13.03 -20.31 -12.68
C LEU A 101 -14.15 -20.46 -13.72
N GLN A 102 -14.09 -19.69 -14.82
CA GLN A 102 -15.07 -19.77 -15.92
C GLN A 102 -14.84 -20.96 -16.87
N SER A 103 -13.63 -21.54 -16.90
CA SER A 103 -13.23 -22.54 -17.90
C SER A 103 -13.58 -23.99 -17.52
N SER A 104 -14.31 -24.23 -16.41
CA SER A 104 -14.63 -25.57 -15.90
C SER A 104 -16.14 -25.91 -16.01
N PRO A 105 -16.67 -26.20 -17.21
CA PRO A 105 -18.03 -26.72 -17.39
C PRO A 105 -18.05 -28.26 -17.25
N GLY A 106 -18.84 -28.79 -16.30
CA GLY A 106 -19.04 -30.25 -16.15
C GLY A 106 -19.48 -30.68 -14.75
N GLU A 107 -19.76 -31.98 -14.57
CA GLU A 107 -19.91 -32.58 -13.24
C GLU A 107 -18.57 -32.50 -12.49
N LYS A 108 -18.60 -31.92 -11.29
CA LYS A 108 -17.41 -31.68 -10.47
C LYS A 108 -17.35 -32.68 -9.33
N THR A 109 -16.17 -33.19 -9.04
CA THR A 109 -15.93 -33.97 -7.82
C THR A 109 -16.02 -33.07 -6.59
N LYS A 110 -16.24 -33.66 -5.40
CA LYS A 110 -16.25 -32.91 -4.14
C LYS A 110 -14.96 -32.09 -3.94
N GLU A 111 -13.81 -32.65 -4.30
CA GLU A 111 -12.50 -32.00 -4.21
C GLU A 111 -12.39 -30.81 -5.17
N GLN A 112 -12.89 -30.94 -6.40
CA GLN A 112 -12.95 -29.84 -7.36
C GLN A 112 -13.85 -28.70 -6.88
N ILE A 113 -14.99 -29.02 -6.27
CA ILE A 113 -15.91 -28.03 -5.69
C ILE A 113 -15.24 -27.27 -4.54
N GLU A 114 -14.54 -27.98 -3.65
CA GLU A 114 -13.84 -27.36 -2.52
C GLU A 114 -12.71 -26.44 -2.97
N ASN A 115 -11.90 -26.88 -3.93
CA ASN A 115 -10.81 -26.06 -4.49
C ASN A 115 -11.36 -24.81 -5.20
N GLU A 116 -12.41 -24.94 -6.03
CA GLU A 116 -13.04 -23.78 -6.64
C GLU A 116 -13.62 -22.81 -5.61
N SER A 117 -14.21 -23.31 -4.53
CA SER A 117 -14.70 -22.46 -3.44
C SER A 117 -13.57 -21.65 -2.80
N GLN A 118 -12.39 -22.25 -2.60
CA GLN A 118 -11.22 -21.52 -2.10
C GLN A 118 -10.75 -20.46 -3.10
N MET A 119 -10.72 -20.79 -4.40
CA MET A 119 -10.37 -19.84 -5.45
C MET A 119 -11.35 -18.67 -5.54
N PHE A 120 -12.65 -18.90 -5.34
CA PHE A 120 -13.64 -17.80 -5.28
C PHE A 120 -13.40 -16.87 -4.09
N GLU A 121 -13.03 -17.41 -2.92
CA GLU A 121 -12.69 -16.58 -1.76
C GLU A 121 -11.41 -15.76 -2.02
N GLU A 122 -10.38 -16.37 -2.62
CA GLU A 122 -9.17 -15.64 -3.01
C GLU A 122 -9.45 -14.56 -4.06
N LEU A 123 -10.30 -14.87 -5.05
CA LEU A 123 -10.74 -13.89 -6.04
C LEU A 123 -11.45 -12.70 -5.36
N ARG A 124 -12.36 -12.99 -4.42
CA ARG A 124 -13.09 -11.98 -3.65
C ARG A 124 -12.13 -11.08 -2.87
N LYS A 125 -11.14 -11.65 -2.18
CA LYS A 125 -10.12 -10.88 -1.46
C LYS A 125 -9.35 -9.97 -2.42
N LYS A 126 -8.86 -10.50 -3.55
CA LYS A 126 -8.11 -9.71 -4.55
C LYS A 126 -8.95 -8.55 -5.10
N MET A 127 -10.22 -8.79 -5.43
CA MET A 127 -11.14 -7.74 -5.89
C MET A 127 -11.34 -6.66 -4.82
N SER A 128 -11.60 -7.05 -3.58
CA SER A 128 -11.76 -6.10 -2.47
C SER A 128 -10.49 -5.29 -2.20
N THR A 129 -9.30 -5.92 -2.31
CA THR A 129 -8.02 -5.21 -2.18
C THR A 129 -7.81 -4.23 -3.33
N LYS A 130 -8.17 -4.59 -4.56
CA LYS A 130 -8.13 -3.66 -5.70
C LYS A 130 -9.02 -2.45 -5.47
N GLU A 131 -10.25 -2.65 -5.01
CA GLU A 131 -11.15 -1.55 -4.66
C GLU A 131 -10.55 -0.64 -3.58
N PHE A 132 -9.97 -1.23 -2.53
CA PHE A 132 -9.28 -0.48 -1.47
C PHE A 132 -8.13 0.38 -2.03
N VAL A 133 -7.29 -0.21 -2.88
CA VAL A 133 -6.18 0.49 -3.53
C VAL A 133 -6.68 1.61 -4.44
N GLU A 134 -7.75 1.41 -5.21
CA GLU A 134 -8.34 2.45 -6.07
C GLU A 134 -8.93 3.63 -5.27
N GLN A 135 -9.35 3.42 -4.01
CA GLN A 135 -9.79 4.53 -3.17
C GLN A 135 -8.61 5.44 -2.75
N TYR A 136 -7.38 4.92 -2.74
CA TYR A 136 -6.20 5.75 -2.44
C TYR A 136 -6.07 6.90 -3.45
N ASP A 137 -6.17 6.61 -4.75
CA ASP A 137 -6.12 7.63 -5.81
C ASP A 137 -7.22 8.68 -5.67
N LYS A 138 -8.42 8.25 -5.29
CA LYS A 138 -9.56 9.15 -5.07
C LYS A 138 -9.33 10.05 -3.85
N GLY A 139 -8.56 9.59 -2.87
CA GLY A 139 -8.15 10.39 -1.72
C GLY A 139 -7.00 11.36 -2.00
N LEU A 140 -6.27 11.19 -3.11
CA LEU A 140 -5.25 12.12 -3.58
C LEU A 140 -5.81 13.29 -4.41
N ALA A 141 -7.05 13.16 -4.90
CA ALA A 141 -7.73 14.11 -5.80
C ALA A 141 -8.48 15.22 -5.07
#